data_AF-A0A5B7X7Q9-F1
#
_entry.id   AF-A0A5B7X7Q9-F1
#
_cell.length_a   1.000
_cell.length_b   1.000
_cell.length_c   1.000
_cell.angle_alpha   90.00
_cell.angle_beta   90.00
_cell.angle_gamma   90.00
#
_symmetry.space_group_name_H-M   'P 1'
#
loop_
_entity.id
_entity.type
_entity.pdbx_description
1 polymer ?
#
loop_
_entity_poly.entity_id
_entity_poly.type
_entity_poly.pdbx_seq_one_letter_code
_entity_poly.pdbx_strand_id
1 'polypeptide(L)'
;MDNGQSRTAVCTFYMVHYAHMNKDGNYGTGMCFGNLYFDNSNKRKQLKEDEILGVLKENDNENTWTSTISYRETGKLYDELRKFKGIELEKSFAIYEITFAPDLTIKEVRKISSFNNKVDKELVSILKNSEWSGNHYSIHGEVPDNSKLLVGIFYYPADNRNESFLSRYYL
;
A
#
# COMPACT_ATOMS: atom_id res chain seq x y z
N MET A 1 -46.51 -3.06 8.39
CA MET A 1 -45.48 -4.09 8.11
C MET A 1 -44.21 -3.32 7.84
N ASP A 2 -43.21 -3.53 8.68
CA ASP A 2 -41.93 -2.82 8.65
C ASP A 2 -40.80 -3.81 8.35
N ASN A 3 -39.71 -3.27 7.82
CA ASN A 3 -38.34 -3.76 7.81
C ASN A 3 -37.86 -4.75 6.72
N GLY A 4 -37.62 -4.20 5.53
CA GLY A 4 -36.44 -4.52 4.74
C GLY A 4 -35.44 -3.37 4.82
N GLN A 5 -34.71 -3.22 5.92
CA GLN A 5 -33.63 -2.25 6.06
C GLN A 5 -32.52 -2.55 5.04
N SER A 6 -32.53 -1.87 3.89
CA SER A 6 -31.31 -1.61 3.14
C SER A 6 -30.39 -0.79 4.04
N ARG A 7 -29.39 -1.43 4.64
CA ARG A 7 -28.34 -0.72 5.36
C ARG A 7 -27.49 0.01 4.33
N THR A 8 -27.87 1.25 4.04
CA THR A 8 -26.99 2.22 3.40
C THR A 8 -25.84 2.48 4.36
N ALA A 9 -24.72 1.77 4.17
CA ALA A 9 -23.48 2.12 4.83
C ALA A 9 -22.94 3.36 4.13
N VAL A 10 -23.01 4.51 4.80
CA VAL A 10 -22.31 5.72 4.40
C VAL A 10 -20.83 5.43 4.53
N CYS A 11 -20.21 5.10 3.40
CA CYS A 11 -18.77 4.97 3.27
C CYS A 11 -18.15 6.37 3.24
N THR A 12 -17.85 6.93 4.41
CA THR A 12 -16.91 8.05 4.51
C THR A 12 -15.49 7.48 4.38
N PHE A 13 -15.08 7.16 3.15
CA PHE A 13 -13.70 6.78 2.82
C PHE A 13 -13.10 7.89 1.95
N TYR A 14 -11.90 8.32 2.31
CA TYR A 14 -11.16 9.44 1.71
C TYR A 14 -11.21 9.44 0.18
N MET A 15 -12.00 10.35 -0.40
CA MET A 15 -11.87 10.76 -1.80
C MET A 15 -10.64 11.65 -1.95
N VAL A 16 -9.59 11.12 -2.57
CA VAL A 16 -8.52 11.95 -3.10
C VAL A 16 -9.04 12.62 -4.37
N HIS A 17 -9.58 13.81 -4.19
CA HIS A 17 -9.82 14.74 -5.29
C HIS A 17 -8.53 15.51 -5.54
N TYR A 18 -8.02 15.47 -6.76
CA TYR A 18 -6.99 16.40 -7.17
C TYR A 18 -7.43 17.14 -8.43
N ALA A 19 -7.13 18.43 -8.45
CA ALA A 19 -7.29 19.26 -9.63
C ALA A 19 -5.93 19.33 -10.35
N HIS A 20 -5.94 19.19 -11.67
CA HIS A 20 -4.77 19.45 -12.50
C HIS A 20 -5.13 20.49 -13.55
N MET A 21 -4.18 21.36 -13.86
CA MET A 21 -4.32 22.34 -14.94
C MET A 21 -3.56 21.83 -16.14
N ASN A 22 -4.23 21.71 -17.28
CA ASN A 22 -3.58 21.30 -18.51
C ASN A 22 -2.73 22.44 -19.10
N LYS A 23 -1.94 22.14 -20.13
CA LYS A 23 -1.06 23.12 -20.80
C LYS A 23 -1.80 24.31 -21.43
N ASP A 24 -3.11 24.17 -21.62
CA ASP A 24 -3.99 25.18 -22.20
C ASP A 24 -4.71 26.01 -21.12
N GLY A 25 -4.37 25.83 -19.84
CA GLY A 25 -4.96 26.58 -18.73
C GLY A 25 -6.33 26.08 -18.27
N ASN A 26 -6.81 24.94 -18.76
CA ASN A 26 -8.06 24.34 -18.33
C ASN A 26 -7.86 23.49 -17.07
N TYR A 27 -8.77 23.65 -16.11
CA TYR A 27 -8.78 22.86 -14.88
C TYR A 27 -9.59 21.58 -15.08
N GLY A 28 -8.94 20.43 -14.88
CA GLY A 28 -9.57 19.11 -14.84
C GLY A 28 -9.54 18.54 -13.43
N THR A 29 -10.64 17.94 -12.97
CA THR A 29 -10.68 17.20 -11.71
C THR A 29 -10.49 15.71 -12.00
N GLY A 30 -9.53 15.09 -11.32
CA GLY A 30 -9.30 13.65 -11.33
C GLY A 30 -9.76 13.06 -10.00
N MET A 31 -10.47 11.94 -10.05
CA MET A 31 -10.71 11.09 -8.89
C MET A 31 -9.87 9.84 -9.05
N CYS A 32 -8.91 9.61 -8.15
CA CYS A 32 -8.36 8.28 -7.96
C CYS A 32 -9.29 7.54 -7.01
N PHE A 33 -10.30 6.89 -7.58
CA PHE A 33 -11.16 5.96 -6.88
C PHE A 33 -11.15 4.66 -7.66
N GLY A 34 -10.48 3.64 -7.12
CA GLY A 34 -10.87 2.27 -7.45
C GLY A 34 -12.20 2.05 -6.78
N ASN A 35 -13.31 2.15 -7.51
CA ASN A 35 -14.61 1.78 -6.95
C ASN A 35 -14.53 0.32 -6.49
N LEU A 36 -14.64 0.09 -5.18
CA LEU A 36 -14.83 -1.25 -4.62
C LEU A 36 -16.29 -1.64 -4.88
N TYR A 37 -16.53 -2.22 -6.06
CA TYR A 37 -17.84 -2.78 -6.36
C TYR A 37 -17.99 -4.08 -5.59
N PHE A 38 -18.80 -4.05 -4.52
CA PHE A 38 -19.27 -5.24 -3.83
C PHE A 38 -20.30 -5.99 -4.69
N ASP A 39 -19.83 -6.61 -5.76
CA ASP A 39 -20.59 -7.59 -6.51
C ASP A 39 -20.11 -9.02 -6.18
N ASN A 40 -20.93 -10.02 -6.46
CA ASN A 40 -20.58 -11.42 -6.18
C ASN A 40 -19.45 -11.98 -7.08
N SER A 41 -18.92 -11.20 -8.04
CA SER A 41 -17.96 -11.70 -9.03
C SER A 41 -16.52 -11.80 -8.49
N ASN A 42 -16.18 -11.01 -7.45
CA ASN A 42 -14.80 -10.95 -6.94
C ASN A 42 -14.69 -10.81 -5.40
N LYS A 43 -15.54 -11.57 -4.69
CA LYS A 43 -15.64 -11.55 -3.23
C LYS A 43 -14.30 -11.71 -2.49
N ARG A 44 -13.38 -12.55 -2.99
CA ARG A 44 -12.07 -12.76 -2.36
C ARG A 44 -11.17 -11.52 -2.43
N LYS A 45 -11.19 -10.81 -3.55
CA LYS A 45 -10.43 -9.55 -3.70
C LYS A 45 -11.02 -8.47 -2.79
N GLN A 46 -12.34 -8.35 -2.75
CA GLN A 46 -13.05 -7.37 -1.92
C GLN A 46 -12.75 -7.59 -0.43
N LEU A 47 -12.85 -8.82 0.07
CA LEU A 47 -12.54 -9.14 1.48
C LEU A 47 -11.09 -8.80 1.86
N LYS A 48 -10.13 -9.02 0.94
CA LYS A 48 -8.73 -8.64 1.15
C LYS A 48 -8.58 -7.11 1.23
N GLU A 49 -9.22 -6.39 0.32
CA GLU A 49 -9.19 -4.92 0.30
C GLU A 49 -9.86 -4.35 1.56
N ASP A 50 -10.98 -4.92 2.00
CA ASP A 50 -11.64 -4.57 3.27
C ASP A 50 -10.74 -4.78 4.49
N GLU A 51 -10.03 -5.92 4.57
CA GLU A 51 -9.10 -6.21 5.67
C GLU A 51 -7.95 -5.20 5.72
N ILE A 52 -7.38 -4.87 4.55
CA ILE A 52 -6.34 -3.84 4.42
C ILE A 52 -6.87 -2.47 4.86
N LEU A 53 -8.05 -2.07 4.39
CA LEU A 53 -8.68 -0.80 4.76
C LEU A 53 -8.98 -0.74 6.26
N GLY A 54 -9.41 -1.85 6.87
CA GLY A 54 -9.60 -1.97 8.31
C GLY A 54 -8.32 -1.67 9.07
N VAL A 55 -7.21 -2.33 8.71
CA VAL A 55 -5.89 -2.09 9.30
C VAL A 55 -5.47 -0.62 9.16
N LEU A 56 -5.61 -0.04 7.96
CA LEU A 56 -5.21 1.35 7.73
C LEU A 56 -6.05 2.33 8.55
N LYS A 57 -7.36 2.08 8.67
CA LYS A 57 -8.28 2.92 9.45
C LYS A 57 -7.98 2.86 10.95
N GLU A 58 -7.65 1.68 11.48
CA GLU A 58 -7.27 1.52 12.89
C GLU A 58 -5.95 2.21 13.23
N ASN A 59 -5.08 2.37 12.23
CA ASN A 59 -3.77 3.00 12.37
C ASN A 59 -3.73 4.43 11.82
N ASP A 60 -4.89 5.04 11.54
CA ASP A 60 -5.01 6.43 11.08
C ASP A 60 -4.81 7.39 12.26
N ASN A 61 -3.60 7.89 12.43
CA ASN A 61 -3.23 8.86 13.45
C ASN A 61 -3.16 10.27 12.86
N GLU A 62 -4.33 10.84 12.57
CA GLU A 62 -4.58 12.27 12.34
C GLU A 62 -3.76 13.00 11.25
N ASN A 63 -3.13 12.31 10.30
CA ASN A 63 -2.70 12.92 9.04
C ASN A 63 -2.54 11.87 7.93
N THR A 64 -3.67 11.72 7.24
CA THR A 64 -3.92 11.09 5.94
C THR A 64 -2.66 10.63 5.20
N TRP A 65 -2.61 9.34 4.88
CA TRP A 65 -1.64 8.66 4.02
C TRP A 65 -1.67 9.13 2.55
N THR A 66 -1.86 10.43 2.34
CA THR A 66 -1.96 11.08 1.04
C THR A 66 -0.64 11.78 0.76
N SER A 67 0.16 11.18 -0.11
CA SER A 67 1.31 11.84 -0.70
C SER A 67 1.03 12.07 -2.18
N THR A 68 1.35 13.25 -2.70
CA THR A 68 1.38 13.52 -4.14
C THR A 68 2.66 12.99 -4.80
N ILE A 69 3.57 12.42 -3.98
CA ILE A 69 4.85 11.89 -4.44
C ILE A 69 4.62 10.55 -5.11
N SER A 70 5.08 10.44 -6.35
CA SER A 70 5.15 9.15 -7.03
C SER A 70 6.46 8.47 -6.66
N TYR A 71 6.37 7.35 -5.94
CA TYR A 71 7.52 6.51 -5.63
C TYR A 71 7.61 5.33 -6.59
N ARG A 72 8.83 5.00 -7.00
CA ARG A 72 9.13 3.80 -7.77
C ARG A 72 10.38 3.14 -7.20
N GLU A 73 10.26 1.90 -6.78
CA GLU A 73 11.42 1.08 -6.39
C GLU A 73 12.27 0.79 -7.63
N THR A 74 13.58 0.98 -7.49
CA THR A 74 14.58 0.88 -8.55
C THR A 74 15.63 -0.21 -8.30
N GLY A 75 15.62 -0.78 -7.10
CA GLY A 75 16.54 -1.83 -6.69
C GLY A 75 16.05 -3.23 -7.05
N LYS A 76 16.33 -4.17 -6.14
CA LYS A 76 16.07 -5.60 -6.29
C LYS A 76 15.09 -6.13 -5.24
N LEU A 77 14.14 -5.31 -4.78
CA LEU A 77 13.17 -5.73 -3.77
C LEU A 77 12.46 -7.02 -4.18
N TYR A 78 12.10 -7.16 -5.46
CA TYR A 78 11.49 -8.38 -5.97
C TYR A 78 12.39 -9.62 -5.74
N ASP A 79 13.68 -9.54 -6.06
CA ASP A 79 14.60 -10.68 -5.88
C ASP A 79 14.84 -11.00 -4.40
N GLU A 80 14.92 -9.99 -3.55
CA GLU A 80 15.04 -10.15 -2.10
C GLU A 80 13.81 -10.88 -1.52
N LEU A 81 12.61 -10.56 -1.99
CA LEU A 81 11.39 -11.25 -1.56
C LEU A 81 11.31 -12.72 -2.02
N ARG A 82 12.03 -13.12 -3.08
CA ARG A 82 12.06 -14.53 -3.54
C ARG A 82 12.76 -15.46 -2.55
N LYS A 83 13.54 -14.94 -1.60
CA LYS A 83 14.17 -15.73 -0.53
C LYS A 83 13.13 -16.41 0.35
N PHE A 84 11.91 -15.88 0.40
CA PHE A 84 10.79 -16.41 1.18
C PHE A 84 9.96 -17.45 0.43
N LYS A 85 10.53 -18.14 -0.56
CA LYS A 85 9.82 -19.23 -1.22
C LYS A 85 9.63 -20.41 -0.26
N GLY A 86 8.44 -21.02 -0.29
CA GLY A 86 8.15 -22.22 0.50
C GLY A 86 7.92 -21.99 2.00
N ILE A 87 7.78 -20.73 2.45
CA ILE A 87 7.43 -20.43 3.84
C ILE A 87 5.94 -20.63 4.10
N GLU A 88 5.58 -20.85 5.36
CA GLU A 88 4.18 -20.87 5.80
C GLU A 88 3.88 -19.67 6.70
N LEU A 89 2.82 -18.95 6.36
CA LEU A 89 2.33 -17.79 7.12
C LEU A 89 0.83 -17.92 7.36
N GLU A 90 0.39 -17.53 8.56
CA GLU A 90 -1.03 -17.51 8.92
C GLU A 90 -1.73 -16.29 8.31
N LYS A 91 -1.06 -15.13 8.33
CA LYS A 91 -1.61 -13.88 7.81
C LYS A 91 -1.30 -13.73 6.32
N SER A 92 -2.25 -13.16 5.57
CA SER A 92 -2.14 -13.01 4.12
C SER A 92 -1.35 -11.76 3.69
N PHE A 93 -1.17 -10.77 4.58
CA PHE A 93 -0.40 -9.57 4.27
C PHE A 93 0.22 -8.91 5.50
N ALA A 94 1.21 -8.07 5.23
CA ALA A 94 1.81 -7.11 6.14
C ALA A 94 1.90 -5.73 5.47
N ILE A 95 1.89 -4.67 6.27
CA ILE A 95 1.98 -3.28 5.80
C ILE A 95 3.09 -2.59 6.57
N TYR A 96 3.98 -1.96 5.84
CA TYR A 96 5.11 -1.20 6.38
C TYR A 96 5.01 0.26 5.93
N GLU A 97 5.42 1.18 6.80
CA GLU A 97 5.60 2.59 6.49
C GLU A 97 7.11 2.85 6.39
N ILE A 98 7.56 3.36 5.24
CA ILE A 98 8.92 3.84 5.02
C ILE A 98 8.91 5.36 5.19
N THR A 99 9.86 5.90 5.95
CA THR A 99 10.10 7.35 6.05
C THR A 99 11.41 7.70 5.35
N PHE A 100 11.36 8.68 4.45
CA PHE A 100 12.49 9.10 3.62
C PHE A 100 13.11 10.42 4.10
N ALA A 101 14.42 10.55 3.88
CA ALA A 101 15.12 11.82 3.79
C ALA A 101 14.90 12.46 2.40
N PRO A 102 15.27 13.74 2.19
CA PRO A 102 15.00 14.41 0.93
C PRO A 102 15.66 13.80 -0.30
N ASP A 103 16.80 13.14 -0.10
CA ASP A 103 17.57 12.39 -1.10
C ASP A 103 17.07 10.97 -1.34
N LEU A 104 15.88 10.62 -0.83
CA LEU A 104 15.27 9.29 -0.86
C LEU A 104 16.03 8.21 -0.08
N THR A 105 17.00 8.60 0.76
CA THR A 105 17.59 7.67 1.75
C THR A 105 16.52 7.29 2.78
N ILE A 106 16.44 6.00 3.12
CA ILE A 106 15.47 5.49 4.10
C ILE A 106 15.94 5.80 5.52
N LYS A 107 15.16 6.60 6.25
CA LYS A 107 15.39 6.92 7.67
C LYS A 107 14.84 5.82 8.58
N GLU A 108 13.61 5.39 8.30
CA GLU A 108 12.87 4.47 9.16
C GLU A 108 11.98 3.54 8.36
N VAL A 109 11.79 2.32 8.89
CA VAL A 109 10.76 1.38 8.45
C VAL A 109 9.96 0.97 9.68
N ARG A 110 8.70 1.43 9.75
CA ARG A 110 7.75 1.11 10.81
C ARG A 110 6.79 0.02 10.36
N LYS A 111 6.45 -0.89 11.25
CA LYS A 111 5.43 -1.92 11.01
C LYS A 111 4.05 -1.34 11.34
N ILE A 112 3.15 -1.35 10.37
CA ILE A 112 1.73 -1.00 10.56
C ILE A 112 0.92 -2.29 10.78
N SER A 113 1.24 -3.32 10.01
CA SER A 113 0.74 -4.69 10.16
C SER A 113 1.87 -5.66 9.88
N SER A 114 1.96 -6.75 10.65
CA SER A 114 3.05 -7.71 10.57
C SER A 114 2.56 -9.16 10.45
N PHE A 115 3.44 -10.03 9.96
CA PHE A 115 3.23 -11.49 9.94
C PHE A 115 3.55 -12.15 11.30
N ASN A 116 4.04 -11.39 12.27
CA ASN A 116 4.33 -11.73 13.68
C ASN A 116 5.40 -12.81 13.89
N ASN A 117 6.43 -12.86 13.03
CA ASN A 117 7.45 -13.90 13.11
C ASN A 117 8.84 -13.40 12.65
N LYS A 118 9.80 -14.34 12.46
CA LYS A 118 11.16 -14.01 12.00
C LYS A 118 11.19 -13.32 10.63
N VAL A 119 10.19 -13.55 9.78
CA VAL A 119 10.05 -12.94 8.45
C VAL A 119 9.95 -11.42 8.56
N ASP A 120 9.28 -10.88 9.57
CA ASP A 120 9.16 -9.42 9.72
C ASP A 120 10.50 -8.73 9.95
N LYS A 121 11.42 -9.37 10.70
CA LYS A 121 12.76 -8.79 10.94
C LYS A 121 13.56 -8.73 9.64
N GLU A 122 13.47 -9.78 8.83
CA GLU A 122 14.15 -9.85 7.54
C GLU A 122 13.51 -8.89 6.52
N LEU A 123 12.17 -8.79 6.50
CA LEU A 123 11.45 -7.81 5.67
C LEU A 123 11.83 -6.37 6.03
N VAL A 124 11.92 -6.02 7.32
CA VAL A 124 12.39 -4.69 7.73
C VAL A 124 13.82 -4.43 7.24
N SER A 125 14.70 -5.44 7.31
CA SER A 125 16.07 -5.31 6.79
C SER A 125 16.10 -5.12 5.26
N ILE A 126 15.32 -5.91 4.53
CA ILE A 126 15.18 -5.82 3.08
C ILE A 126 14.66 -4.43 2.68
N LEU A 127 13.61 -3.95 3.35
CA LEU A 127 13.03 -2.63 3.06
C LEU A 127 14.00 -1.51 3.38
N LYS A 128 14.76 -1.58 4.49
CA LYS A 128 15.79 -0.57 4.81
C LYS A 128 16.90 -0.48 3.77
N ASN A 129 17.22 -1.59 3.09
CA ASN A 129 18.23 -1.66 2.05
C ASN A 129 17.65 -1.53 0.63
N SER A 130 16.35 -1.24 0.50
CA SER A 130 15.71 -1.07 -0.81
C SER A 130 15.96 0.33 -1.36
N GLU A 131 16.00 0.43 -2.69
CA GLU A 131 16.30 1.68 -3.40
C GLU A 131 15.05 2.23 -4.08
N TRP A 132 14.84 3.54 -3.95
CA TRP A 132 13.65 4.21 -4.45
C TRP A 132 14.01 5.46 -5.24
N SER A 133 13.21 5.70 -6.26
CA SER A 133 13.10 6.99 -6.95
C SER A 133 11.78 7.64 -6.56
N GLY A 134 11.78 8.97 -6.50
CA GLY A 134 10.62 9.77 -6.12
C GLY A 134 10.55 11.01 -7.00
N ASN A 135 9.32 11.37 -7.38
CA ASN A 135 9.04 12.65 -8.04
C ASN A 135 8.00 13.40 -7.22
N HIS A 136 8.38 14.57 -6.72
CA HIS A 136 7.48 15.50 -6.05
C HIS A 136 7.22 16.70 -6.98
N TYR A 137 6.02 16.75 -7.58
CA TYR A 137 5.70 17.70 -8.64
C TYR A 137 6.70 17.63 -9.81
N SER A 138 7.37 18.74 -10.13
CA SER A 138 8.34 18.88 -11.22
C SER A 138 9.79 18.61 -10.77
N ILE A 139 10.02 18.28 -9.50
CA ILE A 139 11.36 18.04 -8.96
C ILE A 139 11.64 16.54 -9.02
N HIS A 140 12.57 16.17 -9.89
CA HIS A 140 13.02 14.81 -10.07
C HIS A 140 14.11 14.47 -9.04
N GLY A 141 13.94 13.34 -8.35
CA GLY A 141 15.00 12.78 -7.50
C GLY A 141 15.04 13.33 -6.07
N GLU A 142 14.12 14.22 -5.69
CA GLU A 142 14.01 14.73 -4.32
C GLU A 142 12.57 14.67 -3.82
N VAL A 143 12.43 14.52 -2.50
CA VAL A 143 11.16 14.52 -1.78
C VAL A 143 11.23 15.45 -0.56
N PRO A 144 10.10 15.96 -0.04
CA PRO A 144 10.10 16.66 1.24
C PRO A 144 10.66 15.81 2.37
N ASP A 145 11.24 16.44 3.38
CA ASP A 145 11.77 15.71 4.53
C ASP A 145 10.66 14.96 5.29
N ASN A 146 10.99 13.75 5.75
CA ASN A 146 10.07 12.82 6.43
C ASN A 146 8.83 12.45 5.60
N SER A 147 8.98 12.46 4.27
CA SER A 147 7.96 11.90 3.39
C SER A 147 7.80 10.41 3.61
N LYS A 148 6.56 9.92 3.50
CA LYS A 148 6.20 8.55 3.86
C LYS A 148 5.65 7.77 2.67
N LEU A 149 5.92 6.48 2.67
CA LEU A 149 5.36 5.51 1.72
C LEU A 149 4.85 4.28 2.45
N LEU A 150 3.63 3.87 2.11
CA LEU A 150 3.11 2.55 2.50
C LEU A 150 3.57 1.49 1.50
N VAL A 151 4.09 0.39 2.04
CA VAL A 151 4.47 -0.78 1.26
C VAL A 151 3.70 -1.99 1.80
N GLY A 152 2.77 -2.50 0.98
CA GLY A 152 2.11 -3.76 1.23
C GLY A 152 3.00 -4.93 0.79
N ILE A 153 3.10 -5.96 1.62
CA ILE A 153 3.69 -7.25 1.26
C ILE A 153 2.59 -8.31 1.39
N PHE A 154 2.31 -9.02 0.30
CA PHE A 154 1.29 -10.06 0.26
C PHE A 154 1.92 -11.44 0.22
N TYR A 155 1.36 -12.36 1.00
CA TYR A 155 1.71 -13.77 1.04
C TYR A 155 0.79 -14.56 0.12
N TYR A 156 1.37 -15.23 -0.85
CA TYR A 156 0.70 -16.19 -1.72
C TYR A 156 0.98 -17.59 -1.18
N PRO A 157 -0.03 -18.29 -0.62
CA PRO A 157 0.13 -19.66 -0.17
C PRO A 157 0.53 -20.59 -1.31
N ALA A 158 1.17 -21.71 -0.98
CA ALA A 158 1.51 -22.73 -1.95
C ALA A 158 0.26 -23.29 -2.62
N ASP A 159 0.39 -23.64 -3.90
CA ASP A 159 -0.63 -24.37 -4.65
C ASP A 159 -0.02 -25.66 -5.21
N ASN A 160 -0.84 -26.46 -5.92
CA ASN A 160 -0.41 -27.76 -6.44
C ASN A 160 0.74 -27.69 -7.47
N ARG A 161 1.15 -26.50 -7.91
CA ARG A 161 2.15 -26.27 -8.96
C ARG A 161 3.31 -25.38 -8.50
N ASN A 162 3.11 -24.55 -7.48
CA ASN A 162 4.05 -23.53 -7.06
C ASN A 162 4.18 -23.51 -5.53
N GLU A 163 5.42 -23.35 -5.08
CA GLU A 163 5.71 -23.00 -3.70
C GLU A 163 5.11 -21.64 -3.35
N SER A 164 4.82 -21.45 -2.06
CA SER A 164 4.40 -20.16 -1.54
C SER A 164 5.46 -19.09 -1.77
N PHE A 165 5.06 -17.81 -1.79
CA PHE A 165 6.00 -16.71 -1.95
C PHE A 165 5.44 -15.38 -1.42
N LEU A 166 6.34 -14.40 -1.25
CA LEU A 166 5.99 -13.01 -0.95
C LEU A 166 6.12 -12.14 -2.20
N SER A 167 5.21 -11.18 -2.34
CA SER A 167 5.33 -10.13 -3.35
C SER A 167 4.95 -8.78 -2.75
N ARG A 168 5.56 -7.72 -3.28
CA ARG A 168 5.04 -6.36 -3.05
C ARG A 168 3.64 -6.23 -3.64
N TYR A 169 2.79 -5.54 -2.90
CA TYR A 169 1.46 -5.09 -3.30
C TYR A 169 1.43 -3.56 -3.26
N TYR A 170 0.96 -2.96 -4.34
CA TYR A 170 0.73 -1.52 -4.38
C TYR A 170 -0.62 -1.24 -3.68
N LEU A 171 -0.55 -0.40 -2.64
CA LEU A 171 -1.71 0.13 -1.92
C LEU A 171 -2.21 1.40 -2.60
#